data_AF-A0A3D0WZA2-F1
#
_entry.id   AF-A0A3D0WZA2-F1
#
_cell.length_a   1.000
_cell.length_b   1.000
_cell.length_c   1.000
_cell.angle_alpha   90.00
_cell.angle_beta   90.00
_cell.angle_gamma   90.00
#
_symmetry.space_group_name_H-M   'P 1'
#
loop_
_entity.id
_entity.type
_entity.pdbx_description
1 polymer ?
#
loop_
_entity_poly.entity_id
_entity_poly.type
_entity_poly.pdbx_seq_one_letter_code
_entity_poly.pdbx_strand_id
1 'polypeptide(L)' 'MGLSEESTGTGVLSCCGSGILKVEKDAEDDRVVALAGNPNVGKSTVFNGLTGMNQHTGNWPGKTVA' A
#
# COMPACT_ATOMS: atom_id res chain seq x y z
N MET A 1 -6.33 5.49 -18.83
CA MET A 1 -5.20 4.61 -18.49
C MET A 1 -4.59 5.12 -17.19
N GLY A 2 -5.17 4.74 -16.07
CA GLY A 2 -4.82 5.26 -14.75
C GLY A 2 -5.12 4.22 -13.68
N LEU A 3 -4.68 4.48 -12.46
CA LEU A 3 -4.98 3.67 -11.29
C LEU A 3 -6.51 3.67 -11.09
N SER A 4 -7.18 2.55 -11.37
CA SER A 4 -8.60 2.38 -11.06
C SER A 4 -8.77 2.06 -9.58
N GLU A 5 -9.96 2.29 -9.03
CA GLU A 5 -10.30 1.90 -7.64
C GLU A 5 -10.11 0.39 -7.39
N GLU A 6 -10.16 -0.41 -8.45
CA GLU A 6 -9.82 -1.84 -8.42
C GLU A 6 -8.31 -2.11 -8.39
N SER A 7 -7.48 -1.21 -8.92
CA SER A 7 -6.01 -1.29 -8.88
C SER A 7 -5.40 -0.63 -7.64
N THR A 8 -6.13 0.26 -6.96
CA THR A 8 -5.66 1.01 -5.78
C THR A 8 -6.81 1.32 -4.82
N GLY A 9 -6.59 1.10 -3.53
CA GLY A 9 -7.55 1.42 -2.47
C GLY A 9 -8.15 0.19 -1.81
N THR A 10 -9.21 0.38 -1.03
CA THR A 10 -9.85 -0.67 -0.22
C THR A 10 -10.47 -1.79 -1.08
N GLY A 11 -10.75 -1.53 -2.37
CA GLY A 11 -11.25 -2.53 -3.31
C GLY A 11 -10.30 -3.72 -3.52
N VAL A 12 -8.98 -3.50 -3.39
CA VAL A 12 -7.97 -4.57 -3.48
C VAL A 12 -8.07 -5.57 -2.31
N LEU A 13 -8.60 -5.10 -1.17
CA LEU A 13 -8.87 -5.92 0.02
C LEU A 13 -10.25 -6.62 -0.06
N SER A 14 -11.18 -6.11 -0.88
CA SER A 14 -12.62 -6.44 -0.79
C SER A 14 -13.20 -7.21 -1.98
N CYS A 15 -12.49 -7.44 -3.09
CA CYS A 15 -13.04 -8.24 -4.18
C CYS A 15 -13.20 -9.72 -3.79
N CYS A 16 -14.45 -10.08 -3.48
CA CYS A 16 -15.06 -11.39 -3.31
C CYS A 16 -14.12 -12.61 -3.31
N GLY A 17 -13.79 -13.11 -2.11
CA GLY A 17 -13.30 -14.47 -1.87
C GLY A 17 -11.79 -14.70 -2.04
N SER A 18 -11.10 -13.89 -2.84
CA SER A 18 -9.64 -13.92 -3.01
C SER A 18 -9.11 -12.51 -3.22
N GLY A 19 -8.91 -11.76 -2.12
CA GLY A 19 -8.20 -10.48 -2.18
C GLY A 19 -6.81 -10.68 -2.77
N ILE A 20 -6.43 -9.83 -3.73
CA ILE A 20 -5.11 -9.92 -4.40
C ILE A 20 -3.98 -9.53 -3.43
N LEU A 21 -4.29 -8.70 -2.43
CA LEU A 21 -3.39 -8.37 -1.31
C LEU A 21 -3.87 -9.06 -0.04
N LYS A 22 -3.09 -10.03 0.42
CA LYS A 22 -3.21 -10.59 1.77
C LYS A 22 -2.18 -9.88 2.65
N VAL A 23 -2.65 -9.10 3.62
CA VAL A 23 -1.76 -8.50 4.62
C VAL A 23 -1.58 -9.50 5.75
N GLU A 24 -0.41 -10.12 5.82
CA GLU A 24 -0.06 -11.00 6.93
C GLU A 24 0.40 -10.15 8.11
N LYS A 25 -0.14 -10.45 9.29
CA LYS A 25 0.23 -9.82 10.56
C LYS A 25 1.02 -10.84 11.37
N ASP A 26 2.10 -10.42 12.00
CA ASP A 26 2.92 -11.30 12.83
C ASP A 26 2.34 -11.40 14.26
N ALA A 27 1.75 -10.32 14.76
CA ALA A 27 1.04 -10.28 16.04
C ALA A 27 -0.40 -9.74 15.91
N GLU A 28 -1.30 -10.13 16.82
CA GLU A 28 -2.70 -9.66 16.80
C GLU A 28 -2.84 -8.13 16.96
N ASP A 29 -1.88 -7.48 17.64
CA ASP A 29 -1.87 -6.02 17.83
C ASP A 29 -1.25 -5.24 16.65
N ASP A 30 -0.72 -5.93 15.63
CA ASP A 30 -0.09 -5.26 14.49
C ASP A 30 -1.09 -4.38 13.75
N ARG A 31 -0.66 -3.14 13.49
CA ARG A 31 -1.46 -2.12 12.78
C ARG A 31 -0.95 -1.92 11.37
N VAL A 32 -1.87 -2.07 10.43
CA VAL A 32 -1.64 -1.83 9.01
C VAL A 32 -2.22 -0.46 8.68
N VAL A 33 -1.37 0.46 8.25
CA VAL A 33 -1.76 1.83 7.94
C VAL A 33 -1.42 2.14 6.49
N ALA A 34 -2.43 2.57 5.73
CA ALA A 34 -2.23 3.07 4.38
C ALA A 34 -1.89 4.57 4.40
N LEU A 35 -0.77 4.96 3.78
CA LEU A 35 -0.40 6.36 3.60
C LEU A 35 -0.78 6.83 2.19
N ALA A 36 -1.73 7.77 2.09
CA ALA A 36 -2.23 8.30 0.83
C ALA A 36 -2.28 9.84 0.83
N GLY A 37 -2.27 10.45 -0.36
CA GLY A 37 -2.39 11.90 -0.53
C GLY A 37 -1.81 12.42 -1.84
N ASN A 38 -2.09 13.69 -2.15
CA ASN A 38 -1.73 14.34 -3.41
C ASN A 38 -0.20 14.33 -3.68
N PRO A 39 0.25 14.44 -4.94
CA PRO A 39 1.65 14.60 -5.26
C PRO A 39 2.30 15.76 -4.47
N ASN A 40 3.57 15.60 -4.07
CA ASN A 40 4.38 16.64 -3.42
C ASN A 40 3.92 17.15 -2.04
N VAL A 41 3.00 16.47 -1.35
CA VAL A 41 2.58 16.84 0.03
C VAL A 41 3.46 16.27 1.15
N GLY A 42 4.64 15.74 0.82
CA GLY A 42 5.59 15.22 1.83
C GLY A 42 5.33 13.78 2.32
N LYS A 43 4.53 12.98 1.61
CA LYS A 43 4.27 11.57 1.97
C LYS A 43 5.56 10.76 2.16
N SER A 44 6.51 10.90 1.25
CA SER A 44 7.79 10.19 1.35
C SER A 44 8.59 10.63 2.59
N THR A 45 8.48 11.89 3.02
CA THR A 45 9.10 12.38 4.25
C THR A 45 8.51 11.71 5.48
N VAL A 46 7.18 11.61 5.54
CA VAL A 46 6.48 10.92 6.64
C VAL A 46 6.80 9.42 6.62
N PHE A 47 6.71 8.78 5.46
CA PHE A 47 7.04 7.35 5.30
C PHE A 47 8.45 7.06 5.81
N ASN A 48 9.46 7.77 5.29
CA ASN A 48 10.85 7.59 5.69
C ASN A 48 11.09 7.89 7.18
N GLY A 49 10.40 8.88 7.73
CA GLY A 49 10.49 9.20 9.16
C GLY A 49 9.92 8.10 10.06
N LEU A 50 8.86 7.42 9.62
CA LEU A 50 8.21 6.34 10.38
C LEU A 50 8.93 4.99 10.23
N THR A 51 9.46 4.68 9.03
CA THR A 51 10.06 3.37 8.74
C THR A 51 11.58 3.33 8.92
N GLY A 52 12.27 4.48 8.89
CA GLY A 52 13.73 4.53 8.96
C GLY A 52 14.38 3.68 7.87
N MET A 53 15.23 2.71 8.25
CA MET A 53 15.88 1.77 7.33
C MET A 53 15.10 0.46 7.08
N ASN A 54 13.99 0.22 7.77
CA ASN A 54 13.18 -0.99 7.64
C ASN A 54 12.14 -0.85 6.52
N GLN A 55 12.61 -0.52 5.32
CA GLN A 55 11.75 -0.31 4.15
C GLN A 55 11.84 -1.51 3.22
N HIS A 56 10.69 -2.07 2.85
CA HIS A 56 10.60 -3.05 1.79
C HIS A 56 9.89 -2.42 0.59
N THR A 57 10.61 -2.27 -0.53
CA THR A 57 10.07 -1.70 -1.77
C THR A 57 9.80 -2.82 -2.75
N GLY A 58 8.57 -2.87 -3.29
CA GLY A 58 8.16 -3.82 -4.32
C GLY A 58 7.30 -3.15 -5.38
N ASN A 59 7.10 -3.85 -6.49
CA ASN A 59 6.16 -3.44 -7.53
C ASN A 59 4.82 -4.11 -7.34
N TRP A 60 3.76 -3.42 -7.76
CA TRP A 60 2.44 -4.00 -7.81
C TRP A 60 2.38 -5.11 -8.87
N PRO A 61 1.79 -6.27 -8.57
CA PRO A 61 1.73 -7.38 -9.51
C PRO A 61 1.05 -6.96 -10.82
N GLY A 62 1.71 -7.22 -11.94
CA GLY A 62 1.20 -6.93 -13.28
C GLY A 62 1.23 -5.45 -13.71
N LYS A 63 1.86 -4.55 -12.95
CA LYS A 63 1.99 -3.13 -13.36
C LYS A 63 3.36 -2.52 -13.05
N THR A 64 3.83 -1.71 -13.98
CA THR A 64 4.90 -0.73 -13.76
C THR A 64 4.25 0.55 -13.26
N VAL A 65 4.57 0.98 -12.04
CA VAL A 65 4.17 2.29 -11.53
C VAL A 65 5.32 3.23 -11.87
N ALA A 66 5.14 4.08 -12.89
CA ALA A 66 6.11 5.10 -13.29
C ALA A 66 5.70 6.47 -12.74
#